data_AF-A0A6M8W575-F1
#
_entry.id   AF-A0A6M8W575-F1
#
_cell.length_a   1.000
_cell.length_b   1.000
_cell.length_c   1.000
_cell.angle_alpha   90.00
_cell.angle_beta   90.00
_cell.angle_gamma   90.00
#
_symmetry.space_group_name_H-M   'P 1'
#
loop_
_entity.id
_entity.type
_entity.pdbx_description
1 polymer ?
#
loop_
_entity_poly.entity_id
_entity_poly.type
_entity_poly.pdbx_seq_one_letter_code
_entity_poly.pdbx_strand_id
1 'polypeptide(L)'
;MNPDRRTETFAAIRVGFDNWRWAGVPFFLRSGKRMASKLTEVVVQFRSPPMNIFERLGVTPPAEPANRLVISIAPTEGVSLRVAGKVPGSGFKIETTRLDLDYAESFGGESIDAYAPLILDAIKGDRTLFKHRDEVESGWRLVQPFLDSPRLREGIEVYGPRTWGPARADEIVAATGARWHNPI
;
A
#
# COMPACT_ATOMS: atom_id res chain seq x y z
N MET A 1 -3.98 21.40 23.97
CA MET A 1 -4.01 21.24 22.50
C MET A 1 -4.60 22.52 21.92
N ASN A 2 -3.97 23.18 20.95
CA ASN A 2 -4.50 24.44 20.40
C ASN A 2 -5.68 24.11 19.45
N PRO A 3 -6.93 24.53 19.75
CA PRO A 3 -8.12 24.20 18.95
C PRO A 3 -8.09 24.81 17.54
N ASP A 4 -7.33 25.87 17.31
CA ASP A 4 -7.22 26.55 16.00
C ASP A 4 -6.17 25.89 15.09
N ARG A 5 -5.45 24.89 15.61
CA ARG A 5 -4.35 24.25 14.88
C ARG A 5 -4.89 23.26 13.85
N ARG A 6 -4.98 23.71 12.60
CA ARG A 6 -5.26 22.89 11.41
C ARG A 6 -4.05 22.04 10.98
N THR A 7 -3.56 21.18 11.88
CA THR A 7 -2.52 20.20 11.54
C THR A 7 -3.17 18.94 10.99
N GLU A 8 -2.72 18.53 9.82
CA GLU A 8 -3.16 17.32 9.15
C GLU A 8 -2.81 16.06 9.97
N THR A 9 -3.78 15.16 10.11
CA THR A 9 -3.57 13.84 10.74
C THR A 9 -3.64 12.70 9.74
N PHE A 10 -3.84 13.03 8.46
CA PHE A 10 -3.97 12.11 7.35
C PHE A 10 -3.45 12.79 6.07
N ALA A 11 -2.79 12.02 5.21
CA ALA A 11 -2.44 12.43 3.86
C ALA A 11 -2.58 11.25 2.90
N ALA A 12 -3.10 11.53 1.71
CA ALA A 12 -3.09 10.62 0.58
C ALA A 12 -2.56 11.36 -0.65
N ILE A 13 -1.59 10.78 -1.34
CA ILE A 13 -0.96 11.36 -2.53
C ILE A 13 -0.86 10.35 -3.65
N ARG A 14 -0.94 10.85 -4.88
CA ARG A 14 -0.60 10.11 -6.10
C ARG A 14 0.74 10.63 -6.60
N VAL A 15 1.67 9.71 -6.81
CA VAL A 15 3.00 9.97 -7.36
C VAL A 15 3.14 9.21 -8.67
N GLY A 16 3.82 9.83 -9.65
CA GLY A 16 4.23 9.19 -10.88
C GLY A 16 5.75 9.23 -10.99
N PHE A 17 6.32 8.24 -11.65
CA PHE A 17 7.75 8.21 -11.95
C PHE A 17 7.94 8.31 -13.47
N ASP A 18 8.73 9.30 -13.88
CA ASP A 18 9.07 9.50 -15.29
C ASP A 18 10.29 8.65 -15.66
N ASN A 19 10.06 7.35 -15.82
CA ASN A 19 11.07 6.42 -16.33
C ASN A 19 10.41 5.27 -17.11
N TRP A 20 11.20 4.56 -17.90
CA TRP A 20 10.71 3.50 -18.78
C TRP A 20 9.98 2.36 -18.04
N ARG A 21 10.42 2.04 -16.82
CA ARG A 21 9.88 0.90 -16.05
C ARG A 21 8.51 1.21 -15.46
N TRP A 22 8.30 2.46 -15.04
CA TRP A 22 7.10 2.90 -14.31
C TRP A 22 6.23 3.89 -15.08
N ALA A 23 6.51 4.09 -16.37
CA ALA A 23 5.70 4.92 -17.25
C ALA A 23 4.22 4.51 -17.21
N GLY A 24 3.36 5.45 -16.81
CA GLY A 24 1.91 5.23 -16.71
C GLY A 24 1.48 4.36 -15.52
N VAL A 25 2.37 4.01 -14.59
CA VAL A 25 2.02 3.29 -13.35
C VAL A 25 1.88 4.29 -12.20
N PRO A 26 0.67 4.53 -11.66
CA PRO A 26 0.48 5.42 -10.53
C PRO A 26 0.90 4.74 -9.22
N PHE A 27 1.60 5.49 -8.36
CA PHE A 27 1.89 5.09 -6.99
C PHE A 27 1.00 5.88 -6.05
N PHE A 28 0.32 5.20 -5.14
CA PHE A 28 -0.54 5.83 -4.16
C PHE A 28 0.05 5.61 -2.78
N LEU A 29 0.24 6.71 -2.04
CA LEU A 29 0.70 6.67 -0.66
C LEU A 29 -0.43 7.20 0.22
N ARG A 30 -0.72 6.49 1.31
CA ARG A 30 -1.71 6.91 2.31
C ARG A 30 -1.16 6.65 3.69
N SER A 31 -1.20 7.66 4.55
CA SER A 31 -0.81 7.56 5.94
C SER A 31 -1.75 8.40 6.79
N GLY A 32 -2.09 7.92 7.98
CA GLY A 32 -2.94 8.68 8.88
C GLY A 32 -2.94 8.15 10.30
N LYS A 33 -3.47 8.97 11.22
CA LYS A 33 -3.66 8.64 12.63
C LYS A 33 -5.11 8.27 12.89
N ARG A 34 -5.37 7.50 13.96
CA ARG A 34 -6.73 7.02 14.32
C ARG A 34 -7.50 6.43 13.14
N MET A 35 -6.79 5.74 12.24
CA MET A 35 -7.40 5.00 11.15
C MET A 35 -8.07 3.72 11.69
N ALA A 36 -8.80 3.01 10.82
CA ALA A 36 -9.54 1.81 11.17
C ALA A 36 -8.68 0.71 11.82
N SER A 37 -7.43 0.55 11.37
CA SER A 37 -6.44 -0.34 11.97
C SER A 37 -5.02 0.23 11.89
N LYS A 38 -4.11 -0.31 12.71
CA LYS A 38 -2.66 -0.07 12.58
C LYS A 38 -2.14 -1.00 11.49
N LEU A 39 -1.55 -0.45 10.45
CA LEU A 39 -1.10 -1.21 9.29
C LEU A 39 0.05 -0.50 8.58
N THR A 40 1.05 -1.27 8.18
CA THR A 40 2.11 -0.84 7.27
C THR A 40 2.22 -1.91 6.19
N GLU A 41 1.83 -1.56 4.97
CA GLU A 41 1.73 -2.49 3.85
C GLU A 41 2.16 -1.86 2.53
N VAL A 42 2.67 -2.70 1.64
CA VAL A 42 2.84 -2.40 0.22
C VAL A 42 1.91 -3.29 -0.58
N VAL A 43 1.03 -2.68 -1.37
CA VAL A 43 0.04 -3.40 -2.17
C VAL A 43 0.30 -3.16 -3.65
N VAL A 44 0.60 -4.24 -4.37
CA VAL A 44 0.77 -4.23 -5.82
C VAL A 44 -0.46 -4.85 -6.46
N GLN A 45 -1.25 -4.02 -7.14
CA GLN A 45 -2.39 -4.47 -7.94
C GLN A 45 -1.93 -4.68 -9.38
N PHE A 46 -1.98 -5.93 -9.86
CA PHE A 46 -1.65 -6.24 -11.25
C PHE A 46 -2.79 -5.82 -12.17
N ARG A 47 -2.46 -5.50 -13.43
CA ARG A 47 -3.47 -5.27 -14.46
C ARG A 47 -4.24 -6.57 -14.71
N SER A 48 -5.54 -6.46 -14.93
CA SER A 48 -6.32 -7.57 -15.45
C SER A 48 -5.79 -7.98 -16.83
N PRO A 49 -5.78 -9.28 -17.17
CA PRO A 49 -5.44 -9.72 -18.50
C PRO A 49 -6.43 -9.10 -19.52
N PRO A 50 -5.95 -8.70 -20.72
CA PRO A 50 -6.78 -8.02 -21.71
C PRO A 50 -7.89 -8.91 -22.29
N MET A 51 -7.74 -10.23 -22.18
CA MET A 51 -8.74 -11.22 -22.58
C MET A 51 -9.03 -12.16 -21.43
N ASN A 52 -10.30 -12.26 -21.05
CA ASN A 52 -10.77 -13.23 -20.09
C ASN A 52 -11.09 -14.54 -20.82
N ILE A 53 -10.13 -15.47 -20.86
CA ILE A 53 -10.32 -16.77 -21.51
C ILE A 53 -11.44 -17.61 -20.85
N PHE A 54 -11.85 -17.27 -19.63
CA PHE A 54 -12.91 -17.97 -18.89
C PHE A 54 -14.32 -17.53 -19.30
N GLU A 55 -14.49 -16.33 -19.86
CA GLU A 55 -15.78 -15.88 -20.40
C GLU A 55 -16.28 -16.81 -21.51
N ARG A 56 -15.38 -17.28 -22.38
CA ARG A 56 -15.71 -18.22 -23.47
C ARG A 56 -16.13 -19.60 -22.97
N LEU A 57 -15.79 -19.93 -21.73
CA LEU A 57 -16.19 -21.19 -21.08
C LEU A 57 -17.51 -21.05 -20.31
N GLY A 58 -18.18 -19.89 -20.40
CA GLY A 58 -19.41 -19.61 -19.66
C GLY A 58 -19.18 -19.41 -18.17
N VAL A 59 -17.95 -19.06 -17.78
CA VAL A 59 -17.55 -18.99 -16.37
C VAL A 59 -17.51 -17.54 -15.93
N THR A 60 -18.32 -17.23 -14.93
CA THR A 60 -18.34 -15.90 -14.32
C THR A 60 -16.96 -15.56 -13.77
N PRO A 61 -16.37 -14.41 -14.15
CA PRO A 61 -15.11 -13.98 -13.55
C PRO A 61 -15.29 -13.79 -12.04
N PRO A 62 -14.23 -14.04 -11.25
CA PRO A 62 -14.27 -13.74 -9.83
C PRO A 62 -14.53 -12.24 -9.61
N ALA A 63 -15.19 -11.89 -8.50
CA ALA A 63 -15.54 -10.51 -8.15
C ALA A 63 -14.33 -9.57 -8.10
N GLU A 64 -13.13 -10.12 -7.84
CA GLU A 64 -11.87 -9.39 -7.93
C GLU A 64 -10.88 -10.11 -8.87
N PRO A 65 -10.97 -9.88 -10.18
CA PRO A 65 -10.20 -10.65 -11.16
C PRO A 65 -8.71 -10.28 -11.22
N ALA A 66 -8.36 -9.08 -10.74
CA ALA A 66 -7.01 -8.59 -10.80
C ALA A 66 -6.17 -9.18 -9.65
N ASN A 67 -5.07 -9.85 -10.04
CA ASN A 67 -4.10 -10.39 -9.08
C ASN A 67 -3.56 -9.29 -8.17
N ARG A 68 -3.25 -9.63 -6.92
CA ARG A 68 -2.75 -8.67 -5.94
C ARG A 68 -1.65 -9.31 -5.11
N LEU A 69 -0.52 -8.62 -4.98
CA LEU A 69 0.52 -8.95 -4.02
C LEU A 69 0.45 -7.95 -2.86
N VAL A 70 0.30 -8.45 -1.64
CA VAL A 70 0.31 -7.67 -0.41
C VAL A 70 1.54 -8.07 0.38
N ILE A 71 2.38 -7.09 0.70
CA ILE A 71 3.55 -7.26 1.55
C ILE A 71 3.24 -6.52 2.85
N SER A 72 3.02 -7.28 3.92
CA SER A 72 2.70 -6.76 5.25
C SER A 72 3.97 -6.64 6.07
N ILE A 73 4.22 -5.42 6.56
CA ILE A 73 5.44 -5.05 7.30
C ILE A 73 5.12 -4.94 8.79
N ALA A 74 3.96 -4.42 9.15
CA ALA A 74 3.51 -4.33 10.54
C ALA A 74 1.98 -4.24 10.59
N PRO A 75 1.32 -4.78 11.63
CA PRO A 75 1.89 -5.42 12.82
C PRO A 75 2.30 -6.88 12.63
N THR A 76 1.81 -7.52 11.57
CA THR A 76 2.15 -8.90 11.22
C THR A 76 2.99 -8.88 9.94
N GLU A 77 4.15 -9.53 9.99
CA GLU A 77 5.04 -9.65 8.85
C GLU A 77 4.62 -10.82 7.97
N GLY A 78 4.40 -10.55 6.69
CA GLY A 78 3.91 -11.58 5.79
C GLY A 78 3.82 -11.13 4.34
N VAL A 79 3.62 -12.11 3.47
CA VAL A 79 3.40 -11.88 2.04
C VAL A 79 2.17 -12.68 1.62
N SER A 80 1.19 -12.01 1.02
CA SER A 80 0.00 -12.63 0.45
C SER A 80 -0.06 -12.38 -1.05
N LEU A 81 -0.08 -13.45 -1.84
CA LEU A 81 -0.32 -13.38 -3.28
C LEU A 81 -1.72 -13.92 -3.57
N ARG A 82 -2.55 -13.04 -4.14
CA ARG A 82 -3.90 -13.36 -4.54
C ARG A 82 -4.00 -13.54 -6.04
N VAL A 83 -4.52 -14.69 -6.45
CA VAL A 83 -4.65 -15.10 -7.87
C VAL A 83 -5.99 -15.79 -8.13
N ALA A 84 -6.40 -15.86 -9.38
CA ALA A 84 -7.53 -16.69 -9.79
C ALA A 84 -7.10 -18.16 -9.94
N GLY A 85 -7.86 -19.08 -9.36
CA GLY A 85 -7.62 -20.52 -9.43
C GLY A 85 -8.91 -21.31 -9.68
N LYS A 86 -8.79 -22.51 -10.24
CA LYS A 86 -9.92 -23.43 -10.39
C LYS A 86 -10.31 -24.01 -9.03
N VAL A 87 -11.59 -23.96 -8.70
CA VAL A 87 -12.12 -24.64 -7.51
C VAL A 87 -12.05 -26.17 -7.72
N PRO A 88 -11.45 -26.93 -6.80
CA PRO A 88 -11.46 -28.39 -6.87
C PRO A 88 -12.89 -28.94 -6.88
N GLY A 89 -13.19 -29.86 -7.80
CA GLY A 89 -14.52 -30.47 -7.91
C GLY A 89 -14.94 -30.74 -9.36
N SER A 90 -16.20 -31.18 -9.51
CA SER A 90 -16.85 -31.32 -10.82
C SER A 90 -17.27 -29.95 -11.35
N GLY A 91 -17.04 -29.71 -12.64
CA GLY A 91 -17.33 -28.44 -13.31
C GLY A 91 -16.10 -27.52 -13.45
N PHE A 92 -16.37 -26.32 -13.97
CA PHE A 92 -15.35 -25.31 -14.25
C PHE A 92 -15.76 -23.99 -13.58
N LYS A 93 -15.35 -23.83 -12.32
CA LYS A 93 -15.56 -22.62 -11.53
C LYS A 93 -14.20 -22.02 -11.18
N ILE A 94 -14.03 -20.72 -11.40
CA ILE A 94 -12.84 -19.97 -11.05
C ILE A 94 -13.16 -19.10 -9.84
N GLU A 95 -12.31 -19.17 -8.81
CA GLU A 95 -12.39 -18.31 -7.64
C GLU A 95 -11.04 -17.68 -7.33
N THR A 96 -11.08 -16.61 -6.56
CA THR A 96 -9.88 -15.96 -6.08
C THR A 96 -9.30 -16.77 -4.91
N THR A 97 -8.09 -17.28 -5.06
CA THR A 97 -7.33 -17.98 -4.02
C THR A 97 -6.19 -17.11 -3.49
N ARG A 98 -5.69 -17.45 -2.30
CA ARG A 98 -4.57 -16.78 -1.64
C ARG A 98 -3.43 -17.77 -1.39
N LEU A 99 -2.22 -17.29 -1.61
CA LEU A 99 -0.97 -17.94 -1.24
C LEU A 99 -0.35 -17.05 -0.18
N ASP A 100 -0.39 -17.50 1.07
CA ASP A 100 0.02 -16.72 2.23
C ASP A 100 1.31 -17.27 2.83
N LEU A 101 2.23 -16.38 3.14
CA LEU A 101 3.42 -16.62 3.93
C LEU A 101 3.34 -15.75 5.18
N ASP A 102 3.18 -16.37 6.34
CA ASP A 102 3.29 -15.72 7.65
C ASP A 102 4.71 -15.95 8.19
N TYR A 103 5.44 -14.87 8.48
CA TYR A 103 6.83 -14.98 8.93
C TYR A 103 6.94 -15.57 10.34
N ALA A 104 6.03 -15.20 11.23
CA ALA A 104 6.04 -15.68 12.61
C ALA A 104 5.74 -17.19 12.66
N GLU A 105 4.80 -17.66 11.85
CA GLU A 105 4.49 -19.08 11.72
C GLU A 105 5.61 -19.86 11.03
N SER A 106 6.19 -19.32 9.95
CA SER A 106 7.14 -20.05 9.10
C SER A 106 8.55 -20.14 9.67
N PHE A 107 9.03 -19.06 10.32
CA PHE A 107 10.41 -18.97 10.79
C PHE A 107 10.52 -18.94 12.32
N GLY A 108 9.44 -18.60 13.03
CA GLY A 108 9.48 -18.39 14.48
C GLY A 108 10.51 -17.33 14.90
N GLY A 109 10.87 -17.33 16.17
CA GLY A 109 11.90 -16.45 16.74
C GLY A 109 11.36 -15.18 17.40
N GLU A 110 12.18 -14.59 18.27
CA GLU A 110 11.86 -13.29 18.87
C GLU A 110 12.00 -12.18 17.83
N SER A 111 11.03 -11.26 17.82
CA SER A 111 11.15 -10.03 17.05
C SER A 111 12.34 -9.23 17.56
N ILE A 112 13.35 -9.06 16.70
CA ILE A 112 14.51 -8.23 17.01
C ILE A 112 14.09 -6.77 16.90
N ASP A 113 14.42 -5.97 17.92
CA ASP A 113 14.18 -4.53 17.88
C ASP A 113 14.82 -3.90 16.63
N ALA A 114 14.07 -3.04 15.93
CA ALA A 114 14.48 -2.46 14.66
C ALA A 114 15.82 -1.69 14.71
N TYR A 115 16.24 -1.20 15.88
CA TYR A 115 17.52 -0.50 16.04
C TYR A 115 18.72 -1.44 16.16
N ALA A 116 18.56 -2.66 16.69
CA ALA A 116 19.67 -3.60 16.87
C ALA A 116 20.40 -3.94 15.55
N PRO A 117 19.73 -4.32 14.45
CA PRO A 117 20.42 -4.59 13.19
C PRO A 117 21.04 -3.32 12.60
N LEU A 118 20.37 -2.15 12.70
CA LEU A 118 20.92 -0.89 12.20
C LEU A 118 22.22 -0.48 12.92
N ILE A 119 22.29 -0.68 14.24
CA ILE A 119 23.51 -0.42 15.01
C ILE A 119 24.63 -1.37 14.58
N LEU A 120 24.32 -2.66 14.39
CA LEU A 120 25.28 -3.64 13.94
C LEU A 120 25.83 -3.31 12.55
N ASP A 121 24.96 -2.89 11.62
CA ASP A 121 25.35 -2.49 10.27
C ASP A 121 26.25 -1.25 10.29
N ALA A 122 25.94 -0.27 11.15
CA ALA A 122 26.78 0.91 11.35
C ALA A 122 28.20 0.53 11.85
N ILE A 123 28.31 -0.43 12.78
CA ILE A 123 29.59 -0.93 13.28
C ILE A 123 30.37 -1.66 12.17
N LYS A 124 29.68 -2.45 11.34
CA LYS A 124 30.28 -3.15 10.19
C LYS A 124 30.65 -2.22 9.03
N GLY A 125 30.18 -0.97 9.07
CA GLY A 125 30.33 -0.03 7.96
C GLY A 125 29.41 -0.34 6.78
N ASP A 126 28.38 -1.17 6.96
CA ASP A 126 27.36 -1.44 5.96
C ASP A 126 26.36 -0.29 5.93
N ARG A 127 26.20 0.33 4.76
CA ARG A 127 25.35 1.50 4.53
C ARG A 127 24.05 1.17 3.81
N THR A 128 23.79 -0.10 3.51
CA THR A 128 22.68 -0.53 2.65
C THR A 128 21.30 -0.08 3.15
N LEU A 129 21.09 -0.04 4.46
CA LEU A 129 19.83 0.39 5.08
C LEU A 129 19.80 1.86 5.52
N PHE A 130 20.86 2.61 5.26
CA PHE A 130 20.94 4.02 5.60
C PHE A 130 20.60 4.91 4.41
N LYS A 131 19.92 6.02 4.68
CA LYS A 131 19.53 6.98 3.65
C LYS A 131 20.74 7.79 3.20
N HIS A 132 20.97 7.83 1.89
CA HIS A 132 21.97 8.71 1.30
C HIS A 132 21.51 10.16 1.33
N ARG A 133 22.47 11.09 1.36
CA ARG A 133 22.19 12.54 1.36
C ARG A 133 21.24 12.94 0.21
N ASP A 134 21.53 12.48 -1.00
CA ASP A 134 20.74 12.83 -2.19
C ASP A 134 19.30 12.30 -2.12
N GLU A 135 19.10 11.15 -1.47
CA GLU A 135 17.77 10.59 -1.23
C GLU A 135 16.97 11.47 -0.26
N VAL A 136 17.61 11.91 0.83
CA VAL A 136 16.99 12.81 1.82
C VAL A 136 16.65 14.17 1.21
N GLU A 137 17.58 14.78 0.47
CA GLU A 137 17.36 16.07 -0.19
C GLU A 137 16.25 15.98 -1.26
N SER A 138 16.20 14.87 -2.00
CA SER A 138 15.13 14.63 -2.98
C SER A 138 13.77 14.41 -2.31
N GLY A 139 13.74 13.70 -1.18
CA GLY A 139 12.54 13.56 -0.34
C GLY A 139 12.00 14.90 0.11
N TRP A 140 12.86 15.79 0.62
CA TRP A 140 12.48 17.15 1.00
C TRP A 140 11.93 17.94 -0.19
N ARG A 141 12.62 17.94 -1.33
CA ARG A 141 12.14 18.63 -2.55
C ARG A 141 10.76 18.14 -2.99
N LEU A 142 10.46 16.85 -2.82
CA LEU A 142 9.16 16.28 -3.17
C LEU A 142 8.04 16.76 -2.21
N VAL A 143 8.31 16.81 -0.90
CA VAL A 143 7.26 17.12 0.09
C VAL A 143 7.07 18.61 0.35
N GLN A 144 8.11 19.43 0.17
CA GLN A 144 8.12 20.86 0.50
C GLN A 144 6.95 21.64 -0.14
N PRO A 145 6.60 21.46 -1.43
CA PRO A 145 5.48 22.17 -2.03
C PRO A 145 4.13 21.88 -1.37
N PHE A 146 3.94 20.68 -0.81
CA PHE A 146 2.72 20.34 -0.08
C PHE A 146 2.68 21.02 1.29
N LEU A 147 3.83 21.06 1.98
CA LEU A 147 3.96 21.69 3.30
C LEU A 147 3.74 23.20 3.24
N ASP A 148 4.21 23.85 2.17
CA ASP A 148 4.14 25.30 2.00
C ASP A 148 2.83 25.79 1.37
N SER A 149 1.98 24.88 0.89
CA SER A 149 0.73 25.23 0.18
C SER A 149 -0.37 25.73 1.13
N PRO A 150 -0.76 27.03 1.08
CA PRO A 150 -1.85 27.54 1.92
C PRO A 150 -3.19 26.91 1.55
N ARG A 151 -3.41 26.67 0.26
CA ARG A 151 -4.62 26.05 -0.28
C ARG A 151 -4.86 24.65 0.29
N LEU A 152 -3.80 23.85 0.46
CA LEU A 152 -3.95 22.53 1.07
C LEU A 152 -4.27 22.61 2.56
N ARG A 153 -3.70 23.59 3.29
CA ARG A 153 -4.01 23.80 4.70
C ARG A 153 -5.43 24.29 4.94
N GLU A 154 -5.94 25.14 4.06
CA GLU A 154 -7.34 25.59 4.11
C GLU A 154 -8.33 24.47 3.79
N GLY A 155 -7.95 23.57 2.88
CA GLY A 155 -8.74 22.44 2.40
C GLY A 155 -8.54 21.13 3.16
N ILE A 156 -8.04 21.14 4.40
CA ILE A 156 -7.92 19.92 5.21
C ILE A 156 -9.32 19.36 5.49
N GLU A 157 -9.55 18.12 5.07
CA GLU A 157 -10.79 17.41 5.32
C GLU A 157 -10.78 16.67 6.66
N VAL A 158 -11.95 16.59 7.29
CA VAL A 158 -12.16 15.84 8.52
C VAL A 158 -12.63 14.43 8.16
N TYR A 159 -12.17 13.44 8.92
CA TYR A 159 -12.60 12.05 8.79
C TYR A 159 -12.95 11.48 10.16
N GLY A 160 -13.87 10.52 10.17
CA GLY A 160 -14.29 9.85 11.40
C GLY A 160 -13.14 9.06 12.03
N PRO A 161 -13.02 9.01 13.36
CA PRO A 161 -12.08 8.10 14.00
C PRO A 161 -12.39 6.65 13.61
N ARG A 162 -11.36 5.82 13.47
CA ARG A 162 -11.46 4.41 13.05
C ARG A 162 -12.05 4.21 11.64
N THR A 163 -11.96 5.22 10.79
CA THR A 163 -12.26 5.09 9.35
C THR A 163 -10.96 5.01 8.53
N TRP A 164 -11.07 4.77 7.23
CA TRP A 164 -9.92 4.69 6.31
C TRP A 164 -9.45 6.04 5.75
N GLY A 165 -9.98 7.13 6.30
CA GLY A 165 -9.70 8.50 5.85
C GLY A 165 -10.93 9.19 5.27
N PRO A 166 -10.77 10.40 4.73
CA PRO A 166 -11.84 11.16 4.08
C PRO A 166 -12.17 10.57 2.69
N ALA A 167 -13.39 10.79 2.22
CA ALA A 167 -13.88 10.27 0.93
C ALA A 167 -13.00 10.71 -0.26
N ARG A 168 -12.43 11.92 -0.20
CA ARG A 168 -11.53 12.42 -1.25
C ARG A 168 -10.25 11.60 -1.41
N ALA A 169 -9.84 10.86 -0.37
CA ALA A 169 -8.73 9.92 -0.50
C ALA A 169 -9.08 8.73 -1.42
N ASP A 170 -10.33 8.27 -1.41
CA ASP A 170 -10.80 7.20 -2.29
C ASP A 170 -10.90 7.68 -3.74
N GLU A 171 -11.31 8.93 -3.96
CA GLU A 171 -11.40 9.56 -5.29
C GLU A 171 -10.05 9.57 -6.04
N ILE A 172 -8.95 9.81 -5.32
CA ILE A 172 -7.59 9.83 -5.89
C ILE A 172 -7.26 8.51 -6.61
N VAL A 173 -7.68 7.38 -6.04
CA VAL A 173 -7.43 6.04 -6.58
C VAL A 173 -8.52 5.62 -7.56
N ALA A 174 -9.78 6.02 -7.30
CA ALA A 174 -10.91 5.76 -8.19
C ALA A 174 -10.72 6.39 -9.58
N ALA A 175 -10.02 7.53 -9.66
CA ALA A 175 -9.65 8.18 -10.93
C ALA A 175 -8.81 7.29 -11.86
N THR A 176 -8.21 6.20 -11.36
CA THR A 176 -7.48 5.20 -12.17
C THR A 176 -8.21 3.86 -12.30
N GLY A 177 -9.49 3.80 -11.92
CA GLY A 177 -10.28 2.56 -11.90
C GLY A 177 -9.85 1.56 -10.83
N ALA A 178 -9.03 1.99 -9.87
CA ALA A 178 -8.56 1.17 -8.76
C ALA A 178 -9.29 1.55 -7.47
N ARG A 179 -9.07 0.77 -6.40
CA ARG A 179 -9.56 1.06 -5.05
C ARG A 179 -8.47 0.78 -4.03
N TRP A 180 -8.53 1.44 -2.88
CA TRP A 180 -7.66 1.12 -1.76
C TRP A 180 -7.86 -0.32 -1.30
N HIS A 181 -6.76 -0.95 -0.88
CA HIS A 181 -6.82 -2.15 -0.07
C HIS A 181 -7.07 -1.76 1.39
N ASN A 182 -8.22 -2.15 1.90
CA ASN A 182 -8.64 -1.92 3.28
C ASN A 182 -8.92 -3.30 3.89
N PRO A 183 -7.96 -3.92 4.59
CA PRO A 183 -8.12 -5.27 5.14
C PRO A 183 -8.94 -5.24 6.45
N ILE A 184 -10.25 -4.99 6.35
CA ILE A 184 -11.25 -5.14 7.43
C ILE A 184 -12.58 -5.57 6.82
#